data_AF-A0AAD0BUE3-F1
#
_entry.id   AF-A0AAD0BUE3-F1
#
_cell.length_a   1.000
_cell.length_b   1.000
_cell.length_c   1.000
_cell.angle_alpha   90.00
_cell.angle_beta   90.00
_cell.angle_gamma   90.00
#
_symmetry.space_group_name_H-M   'P 1'
#
loop_
_entity.id
_entity.type
_entity.pdbx_description
1 polymer ?
#
loop_
_entity_poly.entity_id
_entity_poly.type
_entity_poly.pdbx_seq_one_letter_code
_entity_poly.pdbx_strand_id
1 'polypeptide(L)'
;MVDPLITFVLLAAIAAVSIGAARIVSWLLDRRDHAAVRRAKEAAIVAQARAELAATGWTPDHETLYQAEIAATKRGDLLAPANYAEQQEAANVR
;
A
#
# COMPACT_ATOMS: atom_id res chain seq x y z
N MET A 1 19.54 -16.17 54.10
CA MET A 1 18.07 -16.13 53.95
C MET A 1 17.74 -14.81 53.30
N VAL A 2 17.18 -14.83 52.09
CA VAL A 2 16.75 -13.59 51.42
C VAL A 2 15.48 -13.12 52.12
N ASP A 3 15.38 -11.83 52.42
CA ASP A 3 14.22 -11.28 53.10
C ASP A 3 12.97 -11.49 52.23
N PRO A 4 11.88 -12.10 52.75
CA PRO A 4 10.67 -12.35 51.96
C PRO A 4 10.13 -11.08 51.29
N LEU A 5 10.26 -9.91 51.91
CA LEU A 5 9.87 -8.63 51.30
C LEU A 5 10.64 -8.35 50.01
N ILE A 6 11.95 -8.60 50.00
CA ILE A 6 12.81 -8.40 48.82
C ILE A 6 12.38 -9.32 47.69
N THR A 7 12.06 -10.59 48.00
CA THR A 7 11.56 -11.54 47.01
C THR A 7 10.22 -11.09 46.41
N PHE A 8 9.28 -10.62 47.22
CA PHE A 8 8.00 -10.10 46.72
C PHE A 8 8.17 -8.88 45.81
N VAL A 9 9.02 -7.93 46.20
CA VAL A 9 9.30 -6.73 45.37
C VAL A 9 9.93 -7.13 44.04
N LEU A 10 10.87 -8.07 44.05
CA LEU A 10 11.51 -8.55 42.82
C LEU A 10 10.51 -9.22 41.88
N LEU A 11 9.63 -10.07 42.41
CA LEU A 11 8.58 -10.72 41.62
C LEU A 11 7.59 -9.71 41.05
N ALA A 12 7.18 -8.71 41.84
CA ALA A 12 6.30 -7.65 41.38
C ALA A 12 6.94 -6.81 40.26
N ALA A 13 8.23 -6.49 40.38
CA ALA A 13 8.98 -5.76 39.36
C ALA A 13 9.08 -6.58 38.06
N ILE A 14 9.40 -7.87 38.15
CA ILE A 14 9.45 -8.77 36.98
C ILE A 14 8.08 -8.86 36.31
N ALA A 15 7.00 -9.00 37.09
CA ALA A 15 5.64 -9.06 36.56
C ALA A 15 5.28 -7.75 35.84
N ALA A 16 5.57 -6.59 36.43
CA ALA A 16 5.30 -5.29 35.83
C ALA A 16 6.06 -5.10 34.51
N VAL A 17 7.35 -5.44 34.47
CA VAL A 17 8.18 -5.35 33.25
C VAL A 17 7.67 -6.31 32.18
N SER A 18 7.30 -7.54 32.56
CA SER A 18 6.79 -8.55 31.62
C SER A 18 5.46 -8.11 30.99
N ILE A 19 4.54 -7.57 31.79
CA ILE A 19 3.26 -7.04 31.31
C ILE A 19 3.48 -5.85 30.37
N GLY A 20 4.38 -4.94 30.74
CA GLY A 20 4.77 -3.80 29.90
C GLY A 20 5.34 -4.24 28.56
N ALA A 21 6.28 -5.18 28.56
CA ALA A 21 6.87 -5.73 27.34
C ALA A 21 5.83 -6.41 26.45
N ALA A 22 4.94 -7.22 27.03
CA ALA A 22 3.85 -7.88 26.31
C ALA A 22 2.91 -6.86 25.64
N ARG A 23 2.55 -5.77 26.34
CA ARG A 23 1.74 -4.68 25.79
C ARG A 23 2.42 -3.99 24.61
N ILE A 24 3.72 -3.69 24.71
CA ILE A 24 4.48 -3.03 23.64
C ILE A 24 4.57 -3.93 22.41
N VAL A 25 4.88 -5.22 22.59
CA VAL A 25 4.93 -6.18 21.48
C VAL A 25 3.56 -6.37 20.85
N SER A 26 2.50 -6.51 21.66
CA SER A 26 1.12 -6.60 21.16
C SER A 26 0.74 -5.36 20.35
N TRP A 27 1.12 -4.17 20.80
CA TRP A 27 0.87 -2.93 20.06
C TRP A 27 1.66 -2.87 18.74
N LEU A 28 2.92 -3.32 18.74
CA LEU A 28 3.75 -3.33 17.55
C LEU A 28 3.22 -4.32 16.49
N LEU A 29 2.77 -5.51 16.92
CA LEU A 29 2.16 -6.51 16.04
C LEU A 29 0.82 -6.02 15.48
N ASP A 30 -0.09 -5.58 16.35
CA ASP A 30 -1.40 -5.05 15.93
C ASP A 30 -1.24 -3.90 14.93
N ARG A 31 -0.30 -2.97 15.20
CA ARG A 31 -0.02 -1.86 14.28
C ARG A 31 0.47 -2.32 12.91
N ARG A 32 1.32 -3.35 12.85
CA ARG A 32 1.82 -3.92 11.59
C ARG A 32 0.73 -4.66 10.84
N ASP A 33 -0.10 -5.42 11.55
CA ASP A 33 -1.20 -6.17 10.97
C ASP A 33 -2.25 -5.23 10.37
N HIS A 34 -2.59 -4.14 11.04
CA HIS A 34 -3.49 -3.12 10.47
C HIS A 34 -2.94 -2.52 9.16
N ALA A 35 -1.63 -2.28 9.08
CA ALA A 35 -1.01 -1.75 7.87
C ALA A 35 -0.94 -2.79 6.75
N ALA A 36 -0.68 -4.07 7.08
CA ALA A 36 -0.66 -5.15 6.11
C ALA A 36 -2.07 -5.46 5.57
N VAL A 37 -3.07 -5.52 6.45
CA VAL A 37 -4.47 -5.76 6.08
C VAL A 37 -5.02 -4.62 5.23
N ARG A 38 -4.70 -3.36 5.54
CA ARG A 38 -5.09 -2.22 4.69
C ARG A 38 -4.50 -2.33 3.29
N ARG A 39 -3.18 -2.57 3.19
CA ARG A 39 -2.52 -2.73 1.88
C ARG A 39 -3.08 -3.91 1.10
N ALA A 40 -3.37 -5.02 1.77
CA ALA A 40 -3.98 -6.19 1.13
C ALA A 40 -5.39 -5.88 0.59
N LYS A 41 -6.21 -5.16 1.37
CA LYS A 41 -7.54 -4.72 0.93
C LYS A 41 -7.45 -3.75 -0.25
N GLU A 42 -6.59 -2.74 -0.17
CA GLU A 42 -6.37 -1.78 -1.26
C GLU A 42 -5.87 -2.49 -2.53
N ALA A 43 -4.91 -3.40 -2.41
CA ALA A 43 -4.42 -4.20 -3.52
C ALA A 43 -5.52 -5.09 -4.13
N ALA A 44 -6.37 -5.68 -3.31
CA ALA A 44 -7.50 -6.49 -3.78
C ALA A 44 -8.52 -5.64 -4.56
N ILE A 45 -8.86 -4.45 -4.05
CA ILE A 45 -9.74 -3.50 -4.74
C ILE A 45 -9.13 -3.06 -6.08
N VAL A 46 -7.84 -2.72 -6.11
CA VAL A 46 -7.14 -2.33 -7.34
C VAL A 46 -7.07 -3.50 -8.33
N ALA A 47 -6.80 -4.72 -7.86
CA ALA A 47 -6.77 -5.91 -8.70
C ALA A 47 -8.15 -6.21 -9.29
N GLN A 48 -9.21 -6.07 -8.49
CA GLN A 48 -10.58 -6.22 -8.97
C GLN A 48 -10.93 -5.15 -10.01
N ALA A 49 -10.66 -3.88 -9.74
CA ALA A 49 -10.91 -2.80 -10.70
C ALA A 49 -10.14 -3.02 -12.00
N ARG A 50 -8.90 -3.50 -11.94
CA ARG A 50 -8.10 -3.85 -13.13
C ARG A 50 -8.71 -5.03 -13.90
N ALA A 51 -9.25 -6.03 -13.21
CA ALA A 51 -9.93 -7.14 -13.86
C ALA A 51 -11.22 -6.69 -14.55
N GLU A 52 -12.00 -5.81 -13.92
CA GLU A 52 -13.21 -5.21 -14.49
C GLU A 52 -12.86 -4.34 -15.72
N LEU A 53 -11.81 -3.51 -15.64
CA LEU A 53 -11.29 -2.74 -16.78
C LEU A 53 -10.82 -3.66 -17.93
N ALA A 54 -10.08 -4.72 -17.63
CA ALA A 54 -9.66 -5.66 -18.66
C ALA A 54 -10.88 -6.32 -19.35
N ALA A 55 -11.96 -6.58 -18.61
CA ALA A 55 -13.20 -7.12 -19.16
C ALA A 55 -13.94 -6.14 -20.08
N THR A 56 -13.75 -4.81 -19.93
CA THR A 56 -14.29 -3.82 -20.87
C THR A 56 -13.42 -3.65 -22.13
N GLY A 57 -12.32 -4.40 -22.25
CA GLY A 57 -11.37 -4.30 -23.36
C GLY A 57 -10.28 -3.25 -23.14
N TRP A 58 -10.17 -2.68 -21.93
CA TRP A 58 -9.10 -1.76 -21.58
C TRP A 58 -7.75 -2.46 -21.58
N THR A 59 -6.76 -1.89 -22.28
CA THR A 59 -5.38 -2.40 -22.33
C THR A 59 -4.40 -1.47 -21.60
N PRO A 60 -3.21 -1.93 -21.19
CA PRO A 60 -2.18 -1.07 -20.59
C PRO A 60 -1.80 0.14 -21.46
N ASP A 61 -1.92 0.03 -22.78
CA ASP A 61 -1.69 1.14 -23.70
C ASP A 61 -2.72 2.28 -23.53
N HIS A 62 -3.98 1.95 -23.24
CA HIS A 62 -5.03 2.94 -22.97
C HIS A 62 -4.69 3.79 -21.74
N GLU A 63 -4.08 3.19 -20.71
CA GLU A 63 -3.65 3.92 -19.51
C GLU A 63 -2.55 4.94 -19.87
N THR A 64 -1.59 4.57 -20.72
CA THR A 64 -0.51 5.49 -21.11
C THR A 64 -1.03 6.70 -21.88
N LEU A 65 -2.01 6.49 -22.76
CA LEU A 65 -2.67 7.56 -23.51
C LEU A 65 -3.49 8.47 -22.57
N TYR A 66 -4.23 7.88 -21.63
CA TYR A 66 -5.02 8.63 -20.66
C TYR A 66 -4.14 9.50 -19.73
N GLN A 67 -3.01 8.96 -19.27
CA GLN A 67 -2.05 9.73 -18.47
C GLN A 67 -1.37 10.85 -19.28
N ALA A 68 -1.08 10.61 -20.57
CA ALA A 68 -0.57 11.63 -21.47
C ALA A 68 -1.59 12.77 -21.66
N GLU A 69 -2.88 12.43 -21.82
CA GLU A 69 -3.98 13.39 -21.92
C GLU A 69 -4.15 14.25 -20.65
N ILE A 70 -4.04 13.64 -19.46
CA ILE A 70 -4.08 14.39 -18.19
C ILE A 70 -2.88 15.33 -18.09
N ALA A 71 -1.68 14.86 -18.41
CA ALA A 71 -0.46 15.66 -18.34
C ALA A 71 -0.47 16.84 -19.33
N ALA A 72 -1.05 16.61 -20.50
CA ALA A 72 -1.31 17.58 -21.55
C ALA A 72 -2.33 18.64 -21.13
N THR A 73 -3.48 18.20 -20.61
CA THR A 73 -4.52 19.08 -20.07
C THR A 73 -3.99 19.95 -18.93
N LYS A 74 -3.18 19.38 -18.02
CA LYS A 74 -2.52 20.12 -16.94
C LYS A 74 -1.51 21.16 -17.45
N ARG A 75 -0.88 20.93 -18.60
CA ARG A 75 0.07 21.86 -19.23
C ARG A 75 -0.59 22.85 -20.19
N GLY A 76 -1.89 22.69 -20.48
CA GLY A 76 -2.59 23.45 -21.51
C GLY A 76 -2.19 23.06 -22.95
N ASP A 77 -1.50 21.95 -23.13
CA ASP A 77 -1.02 21.46 -24.43
C ASP A 77 -1.84 20.25 -24.86
N LEU A 78 -2.98 20.50 -25.50
CA LEU A 78 -3.95 19.48 -25.90
C LEU A 78 -3.49 18.61 -27.10
N LEU A 79 -2.37 18.95 -27.76
CA LEU A 79 -1.88 18.23 -28.94
C LEU A 79 -0.89 17.11 -28.59
N ALA A 80 -0.26 17.17 -27.42
CA ALA A 80 0.63 16.14 -26.92
C ALA A 80 0.03 14.70 -26.89
N PRO A 81 -1.24 14.46 -26.49
CA PRO A 81 -1.79 13.10 -26.46
C PRO A 81 -2.04 12.54 -27.88
N ALA A 82 -2.43 13.38 -28.84
CA ALA A 82 -2.61 12.96 -30.23
C ALA A 82 -1.27 12.53 -30.86
N ASN A 83 -0.21 13.32 -30.65
CA ASN A 83 1.13 12.96 -31.11
C ASN A 83 1.65 11.66 -30.46
N TYR A 84 1.29 11.40 -29.21
CA TYR A 84 1.69 10.17 -28.51
C TYR A 84 0.98 8.94 -29.06
N ALA A 85 -0.32 9.05 -29.37
CA ALA A 85 -1.09 8.00 -30.03
C ALA A 85 -0.51 7.63 -31.40
N GLU A 86 -0.18 8.63 -32.23
CA GLU A 86 0.42 8.39 -33.55
C GLU A 86 1.80 7.70 -33.45
N GLN A 87 2.62 8.06 -32.46
CA GLN A 87 3.91 7.40 -32.23
C GLN A 87 3.75 5.94 -31.78
N GLN A 88 2.73 5.66 -30.98
CA GLN A 88 2.45 4.31 -30.49
C GLN A 88 1.94 3.39 -31.62
N GLU A 89 1.07 3.91 -32.49
CA GLU A 89 0.65 3.20 -33.71
C GLU A 89 1.82 2.94 -34.65
N ALA A 90 2.69 3.94 -34.86
CA ALA A 90 3.90 3.79 -35.68
C ALA A 90 4.91 2.78 -35.10
N ALA A 91 4.94 2.62 -33.77
CA ALA A 91 5.78 1.65 -33.08
C ALA A 91 5.20 0.22 -33.11
N ASN A 92 3.87 0.07 -33.14
CA ASN A 92 3.19 -1.23 -33.12
C ASN A 92 3.07 -1.86 -34.53
N VAL A 93 3.18 -1.06 -35.60
CA VAL A 93 3.12 -1.51 -37.00
C VAL A 93 4.49 -1.94 -37.56
N ARG A 94 5.58 -1.73 -36.80
CA ARG A 94 6.96 -1.99 -37.22
C ARG A 94 7.52 -3.29 -36.65
#